data_AF-A0A812JCI0-F1
#
_entry.id   AF-A0A812JCI0-F1
#
_cell.length_a   1.000
_cell.length_b   1.000
_cell.length_c   1.000
_cell.angle_alpha   90.00
_cell.angle_beta   90.00
_cell.angle_gamma   90.00
#
_symmetry.space_group_name_H-M   'P 1'
#
loop_
_entity.id
_entity.type
_entity.pdbx_description
1 polymer ?
#
loop_
_entity_poly.entity_id
_entity_poly.type
_entity_poly.pdbx_seq_one_letter_code
_entity_poly.pdbx_strand_id
1 'polypeptide(L)'
;MREITFHKKYRRGTRNHLGFVNEDNEGHTVVYKGRLIGDNLGAGFRGTWQIRNSGTNSDGSFHLWPAAEFQPSAPPAAQVFQVAEDGECVVCYERAINTCLQPCGHMAMCQQCVSMLPAPRTCPICRSRIQSVLTQPPGP
;
A
#
# COMPACT_ATOMS: atom_id res chain seq x y z
N MET A 1 -7.74 14.28 11.81
CA MET A 1 -7.37 13.26 10.78
C MET A 1 -8.61 12.96 9.95
N ARG A 2 -8.55 12.98 8.61
CA ARG A 2 -9.75 12.80 7.76
C ARG A 2 -10.05 11.32 7.58
N GLU A 3 -11.26 10.92 7.95
CA GLU A 3 -11.77 9.57 7.74
C GLU A 3 -12.36 9.42 6.34
N ILE A 4 -12.22 8.23 5.75
CA ILE A 4 -12.75 7.89 4.43
C ILE A 4 -13.44 6.53 4.55
N THR A 5 -14.65 6.45 4.00
CA THR A 5 -15.37 5.18 3.84
C THR A 5 -15.86 5.07 2.40
N PHE A 6 -15.64 3.92 1.78
CA PHE A 6 -16.23 3.57 0.49
C PHE A 6 -16.57 2.08 0.45
N HIS A 7 -17.36 1.69 -0.54
CA HIS A 7 -17.74 0.31 -0.74
C HIS A 7 -17.52 -0.14 -2.18
N LYS A 8 -17.15 -1.40 -2.36
CA LYS A 8 -17.12 -2.06 -3.67
C LYS A 8 -18.21 -3.12 -3.69
N LYS A 9 -19.22 -2.91 -4.54
CA LYS A 9 -20.35 -3.84 -4.69
C LYS A 9 -20.13 -4.73 -5.91
N TYR A 10 -19.99 -6.03 -5.66
CA TYR A 10 -20.01 -7.07 -6.68
C TYR A 10 -21.45 -7.53 -6.88
N ARG A 11 -21.92 -7.46 -8.12
CA ARG A 11 -23.25 -7.94 -8.49
C ARG A 11 -23.14 -9.40 -8.93
N ARG A 12 -24.03 -10.25 -8.41
CA ARG A 12 -24.07 -11.68 -8.76
C ARG A 12 -24.24 -11.86 -10.27
N GLY A 13 -23.51 -12.82 -10.84
CA GLY A 13 -23.68 -13.22 -12.25
C GLY A 13 -23.23 -12.18 -13.28
N THR A 14 -22.56 -11.09 -12.86
CA THR A 14 -22.00 -10.13 -13.83
C THR A 14 -20.73 -10.67 -14.48
N ARG A 15 -20.55 -10.32 -15.75
CA ARG A 15 -19.34 -10.63 -16.52
C ARG A 15 -18.15 -9.81 -16.01
N ASN A 16 -16.97 -10.43 -15.99
CA ASN A 16 -15.70 -9.74 -15.77
C ASN A 16 -15.26 -8.98 -17.04
N HIS A 17 -14.11 -8.32 -16.99
CA HIS A 17 -13.57 -7.54 -18.12
C HIS A 17 -13.28 -8.37 -19.38
N LEU A 18 -13.15 -9.70 -19.25
CA LEU A 18 -12.97 -10.64 -20.36
C LEU A 18 -14.30 -11.22 -20.85
N GLY A 19 -15.44 -10.79 -20.31
CA GLY A 19 -16.77 -11.27 -20.68
C GLY A 19 -17.22 -12.56 -19.99
N PHE A 20 -16.39 -13.17 -19.12
CA PHE A 20 -16.74 -14.41 -18.42
C PHE A 20 -17.52 -14.17 -17.14
N VAL A 21 -18.47 -15.05 -16.83
CA VAL A 21 -19.14 -15.12 -15.53
C VAL A 21 -18.43 -16.15 -14.68
N ASN A 22 -18.00 -15.77 -13.47
CA ASN A 22 -17.49 -16.72 -12.49
C ASN A 22 -18.67 -17.20 -11.62
N GLU A 23 -18.84 -18.51 -11.49
CA GLU A 23 -19.88 -19.14 -10.67
C GLU A 23 -19.75 -18.76 -9.19
N ASP A 24 -18.52 -18.56 -8.71
CA ASP A 24 -18.21 -18.13 -7.34
C ASP A 24 -18.59 -16.67 -7.07
N ASN A 25 -18.93 -15.89 -8.10
CA ASN A 25 -19.42 -14.52 -7.91
C ASN A 25 -20.90 -14.55 -7.49
N GLU A 26 -21.13 -14.90 -6.23
CA GLU A 26 -22.46 -14.88 -5.59
C GLU A 26 -22.96 -13.46 -5.28
N GLY A 27 -22.15 -12.44 -5.55
CA GLY A 27 -22.41 -11.05 -5.20
C GLY A 27 -22.14 -10.77 -3.72
N HIS A 28 -21.45 -9.67 -3.45
CA HIS A 28 -21.12 -9.21 -2.10
C HIS A 28 -20.73 -7.74 -2.09
N THR A 29 -20.69 -7.13 -0.91
CA THR A 29 -20.17 -5.77 -0.74
C THR A 29 -18.95 -5.82 0.17
N VAL A 30 -17.84 -5.26 -0.31
CA VAL A 30 -16.67 -5.00 0.52
C VAL A 30 -16.78 -3.57 1.03
N VAL A 31 -16.74 -3.39 2.34
CA VAL A 31 -16.72 -2.07 2.99
C VAL A 31 -15.30 -1.75 3.38
N TYR A 32 -14.79 -0.60 2.95
CA TYR A 32 -13.48 -0.07 3.29
C TYR A 32 -13.65 1.14 4.20
N LYS A 33 -13.02 1.11 5.37
CA LYS A 33 -12.97 2.23 6.32
C LYS A 33 -11.53 2.55 6.62
N GLY A 34 -11.15 3.82 6.56
CA GLY A 34 -9.77 4.20 6.79
C GLY A 34 -9.57 5.67 7.02
N ARG A 35 -8.31 6.08 7.01
CA ARG A 35 -7.86 7.44 7.21
C ARG A 35 -6.74 7.80 6.25
N LEU A 36 -6.66 9.09 5.91
CA LEU A 36 -5.49 9.62 5.21
C LEU A 36 -4.25 9.51 6.08
N ILE A 37 -3.13 9.18 5.45
CA ILE A 37 -1.82 9.08 6.11
C ILE A 37 -1.12 10.46 6.16
N GLY A 38 -1.52 11.39 5.26
CA GLY A 38 -1.10 12.79 5.28
C GLY A 38 -2.25 13.75 4.97
N ASP A 39 -1.92 14.95 4.48
CA ASP A 39 -2.90 16.03 4.30
C ASP A 39 -3.81 15.86 3.07
N ASN A 40 -3.45 14.97 2.14
CA ASN A 40 -4.20 14.73 0.91
C ASN A 40 -4.15 13.25 0.50
N LEU A 41 -4.97 12.86 -0.49
CA LEU A 41 -5.04 11.49 -1.01
C LEU A 41 -3.73 10.98 -1.64
N GLY A 42 -2.89 11.90 -2.12
CA GLY A 42 -1.55 11.60 -2.63
C GLY A 42 -0.57 11.15 -1.55
N ALA A 43 -0.90 11.33 -0.26
CA ALA A 43 -0.12 10.73 0.81
C ALA A 43 -0.46 9.26 1.09
N GLY A 44 -1.47 8.73 0.41
CA GLY A 44 -2.00 7.40 0.66
C GLY A 44 -3.01 7.35 1.81
N PHE A 45 -3.68 6.22 1.91
CA PHE A 45 -4.66 5.95 2.96
C PHE A 45 -4.57 4.51 3.44
N ARG A 46 -4.87 4.30 4.72
CA ARG A 46 -4.89 2.97 5.34
C ARG A 46 -6.14 2.75 6.16
N GLY A 47 -6.49 1.49 6.38
CA GLY A 47 -7.60 1.14 7.25
C GLY A 47 -7.95 -0.33 7.16
N THR A 48 -9.22 -0.65 7.38
CA THR A 48 -9.74 -2.01 7.38
C THR A 48 -10.80 -2.21 6.30
N TRP A 49 -10.81 -3.42 5.74
CA TRP A 49 -11.85 -3.88 4.85
C TRP A 49 -12.65 -4.98 5.52
N GLN A 50 -13.95 -5.07 5.21
CA GLN A 50 -14.83 -6.09 5.75
C GLN A 50 -15.79 -6.59 4.67
N ILE A 51 -16.00 -7.90 4.66
CA ILE A 51 -17.04 -8.60 3.92
C ILE A 51 -17.92 -9.29 4.96
N ARG A 52 -19.23 -9.05 4.88
CA ARG A 52 -20.23 -9.75 5.68
C ARG A 52 -21.35 -10.23 4.76
N ASN A 53 -21.48 -11.54 4.59
CA ASN A 53 -22.49 -12.17 3.73
C ASN A 53 -22.83 -13.59 4.23
N SER A 54 -23.94 -14.17 3.77
CA SER A 54 -24.41 -15.50 4.17
C SER A 54 -23.40 -16.62 3.89
N GLY A 55 -22.55 -16.49 2.87
CA GLY A 55 -21.56 -17.51 2.49
C GLY A 55 -20.10 -17.18 2.83
N THR A 56 -19.77 -15.92 3.13
CA THR A 56 -18.39 -15.52 3.39
C THR A 56 -18.33 -14.30 4.29
N ASN A 57 -17.62 -14.45 5.43
CA ASN A 57 -17.26 -13.37 6.31
C ASN A 57 -15.74 -13.30 6.37
N SER A 58 -15.17 -12.14 6.05
CA SER A 58 -13.73 -11.92 6.09
C SER A 58 -13.42 -10.45 6.30
N ASP A 59 -12.27 -10.16 6.88
CA ASP A 59 -11.79 -8.80 7.11
C ASP A 59 -10.27 -8.77 7.20
N GLY A 60 -9.71 -7.56 7.13
CA GLY A 60 -8.29 -7.35 7.30
C GLY A 60 -7.90 -5.89 7.13
N SER A 61 -6.60 -5.63 7.24
CA SER A 61 -6.03 -4.31 7.01
C SER A 61 -5.72 -4.11 5.52
N PHE A 62 -5.81 -2.88 5.04
CA PHE A 62 -5.39 -2.52 3.69
C PHE A 62 -4.69 -1.15 3.70
N HIS A 63 -3.76 -0.98 2.77
CA HIS A 63 -3.04 0.26 2.52
C HIS A 63 -3.14 0.56 1.02
N LEU A 64 -3.64 1.73 0.64
CA LEU A 64 -3.67 2.19 -0.75
C LEU A 64 -2.77 3.41 -0.88
N TRP A 65 -1.73 3.24 -1.68
CA TRP A 65 -0.82 4.30 -2.06
C TRP A 65 -1.22 4.82 -3.43
N PRO A 66 -1.04 6.12 -3.72
CA PRO A 66 -1.26 6.60 -5.07
C PRO A 66 -0.39 5.80 -6.06
N ALA A 67 -0.98 5.44 -7.19
CA ALA A 67 -0.20 5.08 -8.37
C ALA A 67 0.46 6.37 -8.89
N ALA A 68 1.57 6.78 -8.29
CA ALA A 68 2.25 8.00 -8.70
C ALA A 68 2.90 7.78 -10.07
N GLU A 69 2.43 8.51 -11.10
CA GLU A 69 3.36 8.99 -12.12
C GLU A 69 4.21 10.07 -11.45
N PHE A 70 5.49 9.79 -11.25
CA PHE A 70 6.42 10.73 -10.64
C PHE A 70 6.56 11.96 -11.54
N GLN A 71 5.90 13.07 -11.19
CA GLN A 71 6.13 14.38 -11.83
C GLN A 71 7.24 15.12 -11.07
N PRO A 72 8.42 15.37 -11.68
CA PRO A 72 9.50 16.11 -11.05
C PRO A 72 9.19 17.61 -11.13
N SER A 73 8.31 18.13 -10.27
CA SER A 73 8.13 19.57 -10.13
C SER A 73 8.43 20.00 -8.70
N ALA A 74 9.63 20.59 -8.54
CA ALA A 74 10.24 21.11 -7.31
C ALA A 74 10.43 20.06 -6.20
N PRO A 75 11.48 20.14 -5.36
CA PRO A 75 11.66 19.17 -4.29
C PRO A 75 10.52 19.37 -3.28
N PRO A 76 9.54 18.46 -3.18
CA PRO A 76 8.69 18.50 -2.00
C PRO A 76 9.64 18.11 -0.87
N ALA A 77 9.56 18.80 0.28
CA ALA A 77 10.17 18.29 1.51
C ALA A 77 9.89 16.78 1.57
N ALA A 78 10.95 15.97 1.56
CA ALA A 78 10.91 14.54 1.24
C ALA A 78 9.71 13.87 1.91
N GLN A 79 8.65 13.58 1.14
CA GLN A 79 7.45 12.98 1.70
C GLN A 79 7.79 11.52 1.99
N VAL A 80 7.87 11.21 3.29
CA VAL A 80 8.20 9.90 3.80
C VAL A 80 6.89 9.13 4.05
N PHE A 81 6.72 7.99 3.39
CA PHE A 81 5.52 7.17 3.51
C PHE A 81 5.82 5.90 4.30
N GLN A 82 5.38 5.84 5.57
CA GLN A 82 5.54 4.63 6.40
C GLN A 82 4.47 3.59 6.03
N VAL A 83 4.94 2.40 5.65
CA VAL A 83 4.07 1.37 5.07
C VAL A 83 3.57 0.35 6.08
N ALA A 84 4.33 0.05 7.13
CA ALA A 84 3.94 -0.89 8.18
C ALA A 84 3.63 -0.16 9.51
N GLU A 85 2.57 -0.58 10.20
CA GLU A 85 2.13 0.04 11.48
C GLU A 85 3.07 -0.30 12.65
N ASP A 86 3.59 -1.53 12.67
CA ASP A 86 4.58 -2.05 13.62
C ASP A 86 6.01 -1.54 13.33
N GLY A 87 6.22 -0.95 12.14
CA GLY A 87 7.54 -0.52 11.69
C GLY A 87 8.43 -1.68 11.28
N GLU A 88 7.89 -2.87 11.02
CA GLU A 88 8.67 -4.05 10.59
C GLU A 88 8.85 -4.11 9.07
N CYS A 89 10.01 -4.61 8.65
CA CYS A 89 10.34 -4.79 7.24
C CYS A 89 9.34 -5.74 6.58
N VAL A 90 8.61 -5.26 5.57
CA VAL A 90 7.56 -6.03 4.88
C VAL A 90 8.09 -7.23 4.08
N VAL A 91 9.42 -7.38 4.00
CA VAL A 91 10.09 -8.47 3.28
C VAL A 91 10.50 -9.60 4.21
N CYS A 92 11.12 -9.27 5.36
CA CYS A 92 11.63 -10.30 6.27
C CYS A 92 10.78 -10.47 7.53
N TYR A 93 9.92 -9.50 7.88
CA TYR A 93 9.10 -9.52 9.10
C TYR A 93 9.91 -9.79 10.37
N GLU A 94 11.16 -9.31 10.40
CA GLU A 94 12.13 -9.62 11.47
C GLU A 94 12.84 -8.36 11.97
N ARG A 95 13.10 -7.40 11.06
CA ARG A 95 13.91 -6.21 11.34
C ARG A 95 13.08 -4.96 11.12
N ALA A 96 13.36 -3.94 11.91
CA ALA A 96 12.73 -2.64 11.74
C ALA A 96 13.02 -2.02 10.37
N ILE A 97 12.03 -1.30 9.84
CA ILE A 97 12.17 -0.44 8.68
C ILE A 97 13.10 0.72 9.06
N ASN A 98 14.26 0.78 8.41
CA ASN A 98 15.25 1.84 8.61
C ASN A 98 15.71 2.49 7.31
N THR A 99 14.99 2.24 6.21
CA THR A 99 15.30 2.82 4.89
C THR A 99 14.13 3.54 4.28
N CYS A 100 14.43 4.62 3.54
CA CYS A 100 13.51 5.34 2.68
C CYS A 100 13.96 5.22 1.22
N LEU A 101 13.08 4.69 0.37
CA LEU A 101 13.38 4.37 -1.03
C LEU A 101 13.14 5.58 -1.94
N GLN A 102 14.20 6.11 -2.55
CA GLN A 102 14.11 7.29 -3.42
C GLN A 102 13.93 6.89 -4.89
N PRO A 103 13.13 7.63 -5.67
CA PRO A 103 12.49 8.90 -5.29
C PRO A 103 11.06 8.75 -4.74
N CYS A 104 10.55 7.53 -4.60
CA CYS A 104 9.14 7.31 -4.23
C CYS A 104 8.79 7.58 -2.76
N GLY A 105 9.78 7.69 -1.87
CA GLY A 105 9.58 8.03 -0.45
C GLY A 105 9.07 6.89 0.44
N HIS A 106 8.82 5.69 -0.09
CA HIS A 106 8.30 4.58 0.71
C HIS A 106 9.34 4.04 1.69
N MET A 107 8.96 3.99 2.97
CA MET A 107 9.64 3.30 4.05
C MET A 107 8.94 1.97 4.31
N ALA A 108 9.48 0.89 3.74
CA ALA A 108 8.89 -0.44 3.81
C ALA A 108 9.90 -1.55 4.13
N MET A 109 11.21 -1.26 4.08
CA MET A 109 12.25 -2.29 4.12
C MET A 109 13.36 -1.95 5.12
N CYS A 110 13.99 -2.98 5.67
CA CYS A 110 15.27 -2.85 6.35
C CYS A 110 16.43 -2.80 5.34
N GLN A 111 17.56 -2.24 5.76
CA GLN A 111 18.75 -2.06 4.92
C GLN A 111 19.24 -3.37 4.28
N GLN A 112 19.23 -4.48 5.01
CA GLN A 112 19.68 -5.79 4.50
C GLN A 112 18.76 -6.33 3.40
N CYS A 113 17.44 -6.14 3.52
CA CYS A 113 16.51 -6.56 2.47
C CYS A 113 16.66 -5.68 1.23
N VAL A 114 16.92 -4.38 1.39
CA VAL A 114 17.17 -3.47 0.26
C VAL A 114 18.45 -3.84 -0.50
N SER A 115 19.53 -4.20 0.20
CA SER A 115 20.78 -4.62 -0.46
C SER A 115 20.66 -5.92 -1.25
N MET A 116 19.71 -6.78 -0.88
CA MET A 116 19.44 -8.07 -1.53
C MET A 116 18.50 -7.97 -2.75
N LEU A 117 17.98 -6.77 -3.07
CA LEU A 117 17.07 -6.62 -4.20
C LEU A 117 17.78 -6.91 -5.54
N PRO A 118 17.16 -7.71 -6.42
CA PRO A 118 17.70 -7.97 -7.75
C PRO A 118 17.69 -6.71 -8.62
N ALA A 119 18.57 -6.66 -9.62
CA ALA A 119 18.57 -5.60 -10.62
C ALA A 119 17.47 -5.86 -11.68
N PRO A 120 16.68 -4.84 -12.09
CA PRO A 120 16.67 -3.48 -11.56
C PRO A 120 15.99 -3.39 -10.19
N ARG A 121 16.60 -2.66 -9.26
CA ARG A 121 16.04 -2.45 -7.92
C ARG A 121 14.75 -1.63 -8.03
N THR A 122 13.64 -2.18 -7.56
CA THR A 122 12.32 -1.54 -7.59
C THR A 122 11.67 -1.57 -6.21
N CYS A 123 10.87 -0.55 -5.90
CA CYS A 123 10.14 -0.47 -4.65
C CYS A 123 9.08 -1.59 -4.58
N PRO A 124 8.98 -2.39 -3.52
CA PRO A 124 7.98 -3.45 -3.41
C PRO A 124 6.54 -2.92 -3.30
N ILE A 125 6.38 -1.62 -3.04
CA ILE A 125 5.08 -0.98 -2.80
C ILE A 125 4.49 -0.39 -4.07
N CYS A 126 5.26 0.45 -4.77
CA CYS A 126 4.81 1.16 -5.97
C CYS A 126 5.53 0.75 -7.26
N ARG A 127 6.50 -0.17 -7.18
CA ARG A 127 7.31 -0.67 -8.31
C ARG A 127 8.18 0.38 -9.03
N SER A 128 8.23 1.62 -8.53
CA SER A 128 9.16 2.64 -9.04
C SER A 128 10.61 2.19 -8.89
N ARG A 129 11.45 2.51 -9.89
CA ARG A 129 12.90 2.23 -9.85
C ARG A 129 13.55 2.97 -8.69
N ILE A 130 14.30 2.25 -7.86
CA ILE A 130 15.05 2.80 -6.74
C ILE A 130 16.34 3.42 -7.29
N GLN A 131 16.47 4.74 -7.12
CA GLN A 131 17.65 5.49 -7.54
C GLN A 131 18.67 5.60 -6.41
N SER A 132 18.20 5.84 -5.18
CA SER A 132 19.02 5.89 -3.98
C SER A 132 18.21 5.41 -2.76
N VAL A 133 18.92 5.14 -1.67
CA VAL A 133 18.34 4.66 -0.41
C VAL A 133 18.87 5.55 0.69
N LEU A 134 17.97 6.19 1.43
CA LEU A 134 18.32 6.95 2.62
C LEU A 134 18.14 6.04 3.83
N THR A 135 19.23 5.75 4.54
CA THR A 135 19.17 5.07 5.84
C THR A 135 18.85 6.10 6.91
N GLN A 136 17.78 5.90 7.66
CA GLN A 136 17.58 6.67 8.88
C GLN A 136 18.59 6.13 9.92
N PRO A 137 19.29 6.99 10.68
CA PRO A 137 20.03 6.53 11.85
C PRO A 137 19.05 5.81 12.80
N PRO A 138 19.51 4.82 13.59
CA PRO A 138 18.68 4.30 14.67
C PRO A 138 18.24 5.51 15.50
N GLY A 139 16.92 5.67 15.68
CA GLY A 139 16.40 6.67 16.61
C GLY A 139 16.98 6.44 18.01
N PRO A 140 17.02 7.47 18.87
CA PRO A 140 17.48 7.32 20.25
C PRO A 140 16.71 6.25 21.01
#